data_AF-A0A832ZGG3-F1
#
_entry.id   AF-A0A832ZGG3-F1
#
_cell.length_a   1.000
_cell.length_b   1.000
_cell.length_c   1.000
_cell.angle_alpha   90.00
_cell.angle_beta   90.00
_cell.angle_gamma   90.00
#
_symmetry.space_group_name_H-M   'P 1'
#
loop_
_entity.id
_entity.type
_entity.pdbx_description
1 polymer ?
#
loop_
_entity_poly.entity_id
_entity_poly.type
_entity_poly.pdbx_seq_one_letter_code
_entity_poly.pdbx_strand_id
1 'polypeptide(L)'
;MVSARDVAEILSKIPLQVWNEIVKKEPEWIHMHKFLKRYGFGKFAVLMIVAGLNDYQLKGRAEKAYWPPLSNLLEGKPVPKSPEELINILEEFYSKERFSNAKIRRLKRFLSSSLAQELWTSKPEDVAKDFVKIWYRLAETMKQKGNAKTIAFAMKCLGISLLMAGETNFSFEKIPIPVDYKVKEFTKRLGVEFKNDDDIRNFWSAVLEELKTRVDINMIHLDSLIWQIGTLDRDEIIEYFSEFGLENIGRELVEVLR
;
A
#
# COMPACT_ATOMS: atom_id res chain seq x y z
N MET A 1 -27.82 8.34 -1.55
CA MET A 1 -26.66 7.43 -1.49
C MET A 1 -25.51 8.23 -2.04
N VAL A 2 -24.37 8.33 -1.35
CA VAL A 2 -23.26 9.14 -1.88
C VAL A 2 -22.75 8.50 -3.17
N SER A 3 -22.56 9.30 -4.20
CA SER A 3 -21.97 8.82 -5.45
C SER A 3 -20.45 8.90 -5.41
N ALA A 4 -19.77 8.16 -6.28
CA ALA A 4 -18.32 8.29 -6.46
C ALA A 4 -17.92 9.73 -6.82
N ARG A 5 -18.77 10.42 -7.58
CA ARG A 5 -18.57 11.82 -7.97
C ARG A 5 -18.61 12.77 -6.79
N ASP A 6 -19.58 12.61 -5.87
CA ASP A 6 -19.68 13.49 -4.69
C ASP A 6 -18.41 13.37 -3.82
N VAL A 7 -17.93 12.13 -3.61
CA VAL A 7 -16.67 11.89 -2.87
C VAL A 7 -15.48 12.48 -3.63
N ALA A 8 -15.38 12.27 -4.94
CA ALA A 8 -14.30 12.81 -5.75
C ALA A 8 -14.30 14.35 -5.76
N GLU A 9 -15.47 14.99 -5.78
CA GLU A 9 -15.59 16.46 -5.73
C GLU A 9 -15.00 17.02 -4.43
N ILE A 10 -15.31 16.42 -3.27
CA ILE A 10 -14.74 16.80 -1.98
C ILE A 10 -13.22 16.56 -1.96
N LEU A 11 -12.79 15.35 -2.31
CA LEU A 11 -11.38 14.95 -2.24
C LEU A 11 -10.50 15.67 -3.28
N SER A 12 -11.07 16.16 -4.39
CA SER A 12 -10.34 16.94 -5.40
C SER A 12 -9.84 18.29 -4.90
N LYS A 13 -10.37 18.77 -3.78
CA LYS A 13 -9.93 20.01 -3.12
C LYS A 13 -8.60 19.85 -2.38
N ILE A 14 -8.13 18.61 -2.17
CA ILE A 14 -6.86 18.31 -1.51
C ILE A 14 -5.71 18.57 -2.50
N PRO A 15 -4.75 19.47 -2.19
CA PRO A 15 -3.60 19.71 -3.04
C PRO A 15 -2.70 18.47 -3.20
N LEU A 16 -2.05 18.32 -4.35
CA LEU A 16 -1.13 17.20 -4.63
C LEU A 16 -0.03 17.05 -3.57
N GLN A 17 0.49 18.15 -3.03
CA GLN A 17 1.50 18.12 -1.98
C GLN A 17 0.97 17.43 -0.72
N VAL A 18 -0.29 17.67 -0.34
CA VAL A 18 -0.92 17.02 0.81
C VAL A 18 -1.15 15.54 0.54
N TRP A 19 -1.57 15.16 -0.67
CA TRP A 19 -1.63 13.74 -1.07
C TRP A 19 -0.28 13.03 -0.90
N ASN A 20 0.81 13.68 -1.32
CA ASN A 20 2.16 13.14 -1.14
C ASN A 20 2.54 13.01 0.35
N GLU A 21 2.20 14.00 1.18
CA GLU A 21 2.44 13.92 2.63
C GLU A 21 1.62 12.82 3.32
N ILE A 22 0.38 12.58 2.88
CA ILE A 22 -0.44 11.47 3.37
C ILE A 22 0.24 10.13 3.11
N VAL A 23 0.79 9.91 1.91
CA VAL A 23 1.54 8.68 1.59
C VAL A 23 2.77 8.53 2.50
N LYS A 24 3.45 9.64 2.86
CA LYS A 24 4.62 9.61 3.75
C LYS A 24 4.28 9.27 5.21
N LYS A 25 3.01 9.42 5.62
CA LYS A 25 2.51 9.00 6.94
C LYS A 25 2.21 7.49 7.04
N GLU A 26 2.24 6.75 5.92
CA GLU A 26 2.05 5.30 5.94
C GLU A 26 3.17 4.59 6.73
N PRO A 27 2.87 3.51 7.47
CA PRO A 27 3.88 2.79 8.25
C PRO A 27 4.97 2.16 7.35
N GLU A 28 4.61 1.75 6.14
CA GLU A 28 5.52 1.35 5.06
C GLU A 28 6.58 2.43 4.84
N TRP A 29 6.15 3.69 4.79
CA TRP A 29 7.06 4.80 4.54
C TRP A 29 7.95 5.07 5.73
N ILE A 30 7.34 5.35 6.88
CA ILE A 30 8.00 5.75 8.12
C ILE A 30 9.10 4.75 8.49
N HIS A 31 8.78 3.45 8.47
CA HIS A 31 9.68 2.43 9.00
C HIS A 31 10.71 1.93 7.99
N MET A 32 10.46 2.09 6.69
CA MET A 32 11.28 1.44 5.66
C MET A 32 12.15 2.40 4.84
N HIS A 33 11.82 3.70 4.76
CA HIS A 33 12.54 4.66 3.90
C HIS A 33 14.07 4.65 4.07
N LYS A 34 14.58 4.52 5.30
CA LYS A 34 16.01 4.46 5.62
C LYS A 34 16.75 3.29 4.95
N PHE A 35 16.05 2.19 4.65
CA PHE A 35 16.64 1.02 4.00
C PHE A 35 16.86 1.24 2.51
N LEU A 36 16.15 2.16 1.84
CA LEU A 36 16.38 2.45 0.43
C LEU A 36 17.83 2.87 0.18
N LYS A 37 18.34 3.83 0.95
CA LYS A 37 19.73 4.29 0.85
C LYS A 37 20.73 3.19 1.21
N ARG A 38 20.41 2.36 2.20
CA ARG A 38 21.30 1.30 2.70
C ARG A 38 21.36 0.09 1.76
N TYR A 39 20.25 -0.29 1.14
CA TYR A 39 20.13 -1.52 0.36
C TYR A 39 20.34 -1.29 -1.15
N GLY A 40 20.09 -0.07 -1.62
CA GLY A 40 19.88 0.21 -3.03
C GLY A 40 18.47 -0.21 -3.47
N PHE A 41 18.00 0.37 -4.58
CA PHE A 41 16.60 0.24 -4.98
C PHE A 41 16.14 -1.20 -5.22
N GLY A 42 16.81 -1.98 -6.07
CA GLY A 42 16.34 -3.32 -6.43
C GLY A 42 16.13 -4.26 -5.24
N LYS A 43 17.11 -4.31 -4.32
CA LYS A 43 17.00 -5.09 -3.06
C LYS A 43 15.89 -4.56 -2.16
N PHE A 44 15.75 -3.23 -2.07
CA PHE A 44 14.71 -2.59 -1.29
C PHE A 44 13.31 -2.87 -1.86
N ALA A 45 13.13 -2.81 -3.17
CA ALA A 45 11.88 -3.15 -3.86
C ALA A 45 11.47 -4.61 -3.58
N VAL A 46 12.41 -5.55 -3.65
CA VAL A 46 12.17 -6.97 -3.31
C VAL A 46 11.75 -7.12 -1.84
N LEU A 47 12.44 -6.43 -0.92
CA LEU A 47 12.08 -6.39 0.50
C LEU A 47 10.65 -5.85 0.71
N MET A 48 10.29 -4.75 0.04
CA MET A 48 8.98 -4.11 0.17
C MET A 48 7.85 -4.98 -0.38
N ILE A 49 8.05 -5.67 -1.51
CA ILE A 49 7.07 -6.63 -2.03
C ILE A 49 6.85 -7.77 -1.05
N VAL A 50 7.93 -8.37 -0.52
CA VAL A 50 7.78 -9.54 0.36
C VAL A 50 7.21 -9.18 1.74
N ALA A 51 7.45 -7.95 2.20
CA ALA A 51 6.76 -7.38 3.36
C ALA A 51 5.25 -7.23 3.07
N GLY A 52 4.87 -6.53 2.00
CA GLY A 52 3.45 -6.37 1.63
C GLY A 52 2.72 -7.70 1.37
N LEU A 53 3.39 -8.71 0.80
CA LEU A 53 2.81 -10.05 0.62
C LEU A 53 2.46 -10.75 1.93
N ASN A 54 3.14 -10.43 3.04
CA ASN A 54 3.01 -11.08 4.33
C ASN A 54 2.37 -10.19 5.42
N ASP A 55 1.98 -8.98 5.05
CA ASP A 55 1.14 -8.10 5.86
C ASP A 55 -0.33 -8.54 5.81
N TYR A 56 -0.60 -9.65 6.49
CA TYR A 56 -1.94 -10.14 6.73
C TYR A 56 -2.00 -10.96 8.01
N GLN A 57 -3.19 -11.00 8.62
CA GLN A 57 -3.47 -11.77 9.83
C GLN A 57 -2.42 -11.53 10.92
N LEU A 58 -2.10 -10.25 11.15
CA LEU A 58 -1.08 -9.81 12.08
C LEU A 58 -1.47 -10.09 13.54
N LYS A 59 -0.49 -9.97 14.44
CA LYS A 59 -0.70 -10.03 15.90
C LYS A 59 -1.38 -8.78 16.48
N GLY A 60 -1.46 -7.71 15.69
CA GLY A 60 -2.03 -6.42 16.09
C GLY A 60 -2.10 -5.48 14.89
N ARG A 61 -2.28 -4.19 15.12
CA ARG A 61 -2.30 -3.19 14.04
C ARG A 61 -0.93 -3.10 13.36
N ALA A 62 -0.89 -2.94 12.03
CA ALA A 62 0.34 -3.01 11.23
C ALA A 62 1.38 -1.97 11.67
N GLU A 63 0.92 -0.76 11.99
CA GLU A 63 1.71 0.38 12.44
C GLU A 63 2.39 0.17 13.81
N LYS A 64 1.98 -0.85 14.58
CA LYS A 64 2.60 -1.18 15.89
C LYS A 64 3.25 -2.57 15.91
N ALA A 65 2.59 -3.56 15.31
CA ALA A 65 2.91 -4.96 15.49
C ALA A 65 3.67 -5.60 14.30
N TYR A 66 3.78 -4.91 13.16
CA TYR A 66 4.39 -5.47 11.96
C TYR A 66 5.56 -4.65 11.44
N TRP A 67 5.31 -3.42 10.98
CA TRP A 67 6.34 -2.57 10.36
C TRP A 67 7.47 -2.16 11.31
N PRO A 68 7.20 -1.69 12.55
CA PRO A 68 8.30 -1.36 13.48
C PRO A 68 9.14 -2.59 13.87
N PRO A 69 8.56 -3.73 14.30
CA PRO A 69 9.36 -4.93 14.61
C PRO A 69 10.18 -5.46 13.42
N LEU A 70 9.63 -5.42 12.20
CA LEU A 70 10.37 -5.79 10.99
C LEU A 70 11.55 -4.83 10.75
N SER A 71 11.32 -3.53 10.86
CA SER A 71 12.36 -2.50 10.74
C SER A 71 13.48 -2.72 11.77
N ASN A 72 13.14 -2.95 13.03
CA ASN A 72 14.11 -3.20 14.10
C ASN A 72 14.97 -4.45 13.84
N LEU A 73 14.38 -5.52 13.30
CA LEU A 73 15.16 -6.70 12.89
C LEU A 73 16.18 -6.34 11.81
N LEU A 74 15.74 -5.62 10.77
CA LEU A 74 16.58 -5.27 9.62
C LEU A 74 17.73 -4.32 9.99
N GLU A 75 17.54 -3.43 10.96
CA GLU A 75 18.60 -2.53 11.43
C GLU A 75 19.83 -3.30 11.91
N GLY A 76 19.62 -4.36 12.68
CA GLY A 76 20.66 -5.21 13.27
C GLY A 76 21.24 -6.27 12.34
N LYS A 77 20.84 -6.31 11.06
CA LYS A 77 21.29 -7.34 10.10
C LYS A 77 22.10 -6.72 8.95
N PRO A 78 23.12 -7.41 8.41
CA PRO A 78 23.83 -6.92 7.23
C PRO A 78 22.88 -6.80 6.04
N VAL A 79 23.24 -5.96 5.07
CA VAL A 79 22.50 -5.88 3.80
C VAL A 79 22.64 -7.23 3.09
N PRO A 80 21.53 -7.92 2.77
CA PRO A 80 21.60 -9.20 2.07
C PRO A 80 22.22 -9.03 0.69
N LYS A 81 23.07 -9.97 0.30
CA LYS A 81 23.72 -9.99 -1.03
C LYS A 81 22.88 -10.72 -2.07
N SER A 82 21.99 -11.60 -1.65
CA SER A 82 21.09 -12.37 -2.51
C SER A 82 19.67 -12.47 -1.91
N PRO A 83 18.65 -12.79 -2.72
CA PRO A 83 17.32 -13.11 -2.20
C PRO A 83 17.31 -14.26 -1.18
N GLU A 84 18.22 -15.23 -1.31
CA GLU A 84 18.36 -16.34 -0.34
C GLU A 84 18.84 -15.85 1.03
N GLU A 85 19.82 -14.93 1.07
CA GLU A 85 20.22 -14.30 2.33
C GLU A 85 19.06 -13.51 2.95
N LEU A 86 18.21 -12.88 2.12
CA LEU A 86 17.00 -12.21 2.60
C LEU A 86 15.96 -13.20 3.16
N ILE A 87 15.81 -14.40 2.59
CA ILE A 87 14.99 -15.48 3.17
C ILE A 87 15.46 -15.77 4.59
N ASN A 88 16.76 -16.00 4.78
CA ASN A 88 17.32 -16.35 6.09
C ASN A 88 17.08 -15.26 7.13
N ILE A 89 17.22 -13.99 6.75
CA ILE A 89 16.93 -12.85 7.64
C ILE A 89 15.44 -12.82 8.01
N LEU A 90 14.54 -12.91 7.01
CA LEU A 90 13.12 -12.72 7.23
C LEU A 90 12.43 -13.96 7.84
N GLU A 91 12.98 -15.16 7.69
CA GLU A 91 12.46 -16.37 8.33
C GLU A 91 12.55 -16.27 9.87
N GLU A 92 13.56 -15.59 10.41
CA GLU A 92 13.65 -15.27 11.83
C GLU A 92 12.44 -14.44 12.30
N PHE A 93 11.98 -13.50 11.49
CA PHE A 93 10.80 -12.68 11.77
C PHE A 93 9.52 -13.50 11.64
N TYR A 94 9.30 -14.10 10.47
CA TYR A 94 8.03 -14.74 10.13
C TYR A 94 7.77 -16.04 10.88
N SER A 95 8.80 -16.73 11.37
CA SER A 95 8.65 -17.91 12.25
C SER A 95 7.93 -17.58 13.55
N LYS A 96 8.05 -16.34 14.03
CA LYS A 96 7.40 -15.85 15.25
C LYS A 96 6.00 -15.30 14.97
N GLU A 97 5.63 -15.07 13.71
CA GLU A 97 4.37 -14.44 13.33
C GLU A 97 3.17 -15.40 13.34
N ARG A 98 1.95 -14.85 13.41
CA ARG A 98 0.73 -15.64 13.19
C ARG A 98 0.75 -16.21 11.78
N PHE A 99 0.27 -17.45 11.65
CA PHE A 99 0.32 -18.20 10.40
C PHE A 99 1.74 -18.32 9.82
N SER A 100 2.75 -18.43 10.69
CA SER A 100 4.18 -18.51 10.34
C SER A 100 4.48 -19.44 9.18
N ASN A 101 3.98 -20.69 9.22
CA ASN A 101 4.17 -21.66 8.15
C ASN A 101 3.67 -21.16 6.78
N ALA A 102 2.54 -20.47 6.75
CA ALA A 102 2.02 -19.89 5.51
C ALA A 102 2.85 -18.69 5.04
N LYS A 103 3.24 -17.80 5.97
CA LYS A 103 4.09 -16.64 5.66
C LYS A 103 5.48 -17.05 5.15
N ILE A 104 6.10 -18.04 5.78
CA ILE A 104 7.39 -18.60 5.34
C ILE A 104 7.26 -19.24 3.95
N ARG A 105 6.18 -19.98 3.67
CA ARG A 105 5.95 -20.51 2.31
C ARG A 105 5.80 -19.41 1.27
N ARG A 106 5.12 -18.31 1.61
CA ARG A 106 4.96 -17.14 0.71
C ARG A 106 6.29 -16.42 0.50
N LEU A 107 7.05 -16.19 1.57
CA LEU A 107 8.42 -15.65 1.56
C LEU A 107 9.31 -16.44 0.58
N LYS A 108 9.44 -17.75 0.79
CA LYS A 108 10.28 -18.62 -0.05
C LYS A 108 9.79 -18.65 -1.50
N ARG A 109 8.48 -18.76 -1.71
CA ARG A 109 7.89 -18.76 -3.06
C ARG A 109 8.25 -17.50 -3.86
N PHE A 110 8.15 -16.33 -3.26
CA PHE A 110 8.49 -15.09 -3.95
C PHE A 110 10.01 -14.93 -4.10
N LEU A 111 10.79 -15.06 -3.03
CA LEU A 111 12.24 -14.78 -3.08
C LEU A 111 13.04 -15.81 -3.89
N SER A 112 12.53 -17.03 -4.07
CA SER A 112 13.11 -18.03 -4.98
C SER A 112 12.61 -17.92 -6.43
N SER A 113 11.76 -16.94 -6.77
CA SER A 113 11.22 -16.76 -8.13
C SER A 113 12.15 -15.97 -9.05
N SER A 114 12.03 -16.18 -10.37
CA SER A 114 12.74 -15.35 -11.36
C SER A 114 12.39 -13.87 -11.26
N LEU A 115 11.13 -13.55 -10.91
CA LEU A 115 10.70 -12.17 -10.69
C LEU A 115 11.52 -11.49 -9.58
N ALA A 116 11.74 -12.16 -8.44
CA ALA A 116 12.55 -11.59 -7.36
C ALA A 116 14.03 -11.43 -7.77
N GLN A 117 14.58 -12.37 -8.54
CA GLN A 117 15.97 -12.27 -9.03
C GLN A 117 16.17 -11.10 -9.99
N GLU A 118 15.22 -10.89 -10.91
CA GLU A 118 15.25 -9.75 -11.83
C GLU A 118 15.15 -8.42 -11.08
N LEU A 119 14.14 -8.29 -10.19
CA LEU A 119 13.93 -7.09 -9.38
C LEU A 119 15.12 -6.77 -8.46
N TRP A 120 15.84 -7.78 -7.96
CA TRP A 120 16.97 -7.62 -7.06
C TRP A 120 18.05 -6.67 -7.59
N THR A 121 18.19 -6.62 -8.91
CA THR A 121 19.21 -5.84 -9.63
C THR A 121 18.63 -4.70 -10.45
N SER A 122 17.30 -4.52 -10.46
CA SER A 122 16.63 -3.48 -11.24
C SER A 122 16.85 -2.09 -10.66
N LYS A 123 16.70 -1.09 -11.53
CA LYS A 123 16.68 0.32 -11.17
C LYS A 123 15.23 0.85 -11.09
N PRO A 124 15.00 2.00 -10.43
CA PRO A 124 13.66 2.59 -10.32
C PRO A 124 12.93 2.73 -11.66
N GLU A 125 13.62 3.25 -12.68
CA GLU A 125 13.06 3.53 -14.01
C GLU A 125 12.58 2.26 -14.73
N ASP A 126 13.31 1.14 -14.58
CA ASP A 126 12.95 -0.14 -15.19
C ASP A 126 11.68 -0.71 -14.53
N VAL A 127 11.59 -0.60 -13.21
CA VAL A 127 10.45 -1.07 -12.43
C VAL A 127 9.21 -0.21 -12.66
N ALA A 128 9.38 1.11 -12.78
CA ALA A 128 8.28 2.03 -13.11
C ALA A 128 7.67 1.70 -14.48
N LYS A 129 8.52 1.46 -15.48
CA LYS A 129 8.10 1.08 -16.84
C LYS A 129 7.36 -0.25 -16.89
N ASP A 130 7.86 -1.26 -16.17
CA ASP A 130 7.29 -2.62 -16.18
C ASP A 130 6.26 -2.85 -15.05
N PHE A 131 5.78 -1.80 -14.37
CA PHE A 131 5.02 -1.90 -13.13
C PHE A 131 3.77 -2.81 -13.22
N VAL A 132 2.96 -2.63 -14.26
CA VAL A 132 1.77 -3.47 -14.52
C VAL A 132 2.14 -4.91 -14.87
N LYS A 133 3.25 -5.12 -15.59
CA LYS A 133 3.76 -6.47 -15.92
C LYS A 133 4.27 -7.18 -14.67
N ILE A 134 4.93 -6.46 -13.76
CA ILE A 134 5.35 -6.98 -12.45
C ILE A 134 4.13 -7.44 -11.64
N TRP A 135 3.02 -6.69 -11.65
CA TRP A 135 1.78 -7.12 -11.00
C TRP A 135 1.25 -8.46 -11.52
N TYR A 136 1.16 -8.65 -12.84
CA TYR A 136 0.73 -9.93 -13.42
C TYR A 136 1.66 -11.08 -13.03
N ARG A 137 2.97 -10.87 -13.13
CA ARG A 137 3.98 -11.87 -12.76
C ARG A 137 3.98 -12.19 -11.27
N LEU A 138 3.70 -11.21 -10.42
CA LEU A 138 3.57 -11.40 -8.98
C LEU A 138 2.35 -12.28 -8.66
N ALA A 139 1.21 -12.01 -9.29
CA ALA A 139 0.00 -12.81 -9.14
C ALA A 139 0.23 -14.27 -9.58
N GLU A 140 0.88 -14.47 -10.73
CA GLU A 140 1.27 -15.79 -11.24
C GLU A 140 2.24 -16.51 -10.29
N THR A 141 3.32 -15.84 -9.87
CA THR A 141 4.33 -16.37 -8.93
C THR A 141 3.65 -16.85 -7.64
N MET A 142 2.72 -16.05 -7.11
CA MET A 142 2.02 -16.37 -5.88
C MET A 142 0.84 -17.35 -6.07
N LYS A 143 0.48 -17.66 -7.32
CA LYS A 143 -0.72 -18.44 -7.70
C LYS A 143 -1.99 -17.86 -7.07
N GLN A 144 -2.12 -16.53 -7.16
CA GLN A 144 -3.26 -15.77 -6.64
C GLN A 144 -3.87 -14.91 -7.76
N LYS A 145 -5.14 -14.51 -7.59
CA LYS A 145 -5.74 -13.51 -8.47
C LYS A 145 -5.03 -12.17 -8.30
N GLY A 146 -4.90 -11.39 -9.38
CA GLY A 146 -4.31 -10.05 -9.33
C GLY A 146 -5.05 -9.08 -8.40
N ASN A 147 -6.37 -9.26 -8.24
CA ASN A 147 -7.19 -8.47 -7.33
C ASN A 147 -7.19 -8.97 -5.86
N ALA A 148 -6.45 -10.04 -5.55
CA ALA A 148 -6.32 -10.48 -4.16
C ALA A 148 -5.66 -9.36 -3.32
N LYS A 149 -6.22 -9.07 -2.13
CA LYS A 149 -5.76 -7.98 -1.25
C LYS A 149 -4.22 -7.96 -1.10
N THR A 150 -3.62 -9.10 -0.79
CA THR A 150 -2.17 -9.17 -0.54
C THR A 150 -1.31 -8.97 -1.79
N ILE A 151 -1.85 -9.21 -2.99
CA ILE A 151 -1.17 -8.89 -4.25
C ILE A 151 -1.25 -7.39 -4.53
N ALA A 152 -2.44 -6.80 -4.42
CA ALA A 152 -2.65 -5.36 -4.57
C ALA A 152 -1.81 -4.55 -3.56
N PHE A 153 -1.78 -5.00 -2.30
CA PHE A 153 -1.01 -4.36 -1.24
C PHE A 153 0.51 -4.52 -1.41
N ALA A 154 0.99 -5.67 -1.88
CA ALA A 154 2.39 -5.83 -2.25
C ALA A 154 2.79 -4.90 -3.40
N MET A 155 1.89 -4.68 -4.38
CA MET A 155 2.11 -3.67 -5.42
C MET A 155 2.07 -2.25 -4.87
N LYS A 156 1.21 -1.92 -3.90
CA LYS A 156 1.27 -0.64 -3.18
C LYS A 156 2.64 -0.43 -2.54
N CYS A 157 3.17 -1.45 -1.85
CA CYS A 157 4.51 -1.39 -1.24
C CYS A 157 5.62 -1.15 -2.28
N LEU A 158 5.53 -1.80 -3.45
CA LEU A 158 6.44 -1.55 -4.57
C LEU A 158 6.32 -0.11 -5.10
N GLY A 159 5.09 0.39 -5.27
CA GLY A 159 4.84 1.76 -5.72
C GLY A 159 5.33 2.81 -4.71
N ILE A 160 5.15 2.56 -3.41
CA ILE A 160 5.75 3.38 -2.34
C ILE A 160 7.28 3.39 -2.47
N SER A 161 7.90 2.25 -2.82
CA SER A 161 9.35 2.18 -3.03
C SER A 161 9.81 3.05 -4.20
N LEU A 162 9.02 3.12 -5.29
CA LEU A 162 9.26 4.01 -6.42
C LEU A 162 9.14 5.49 -6.01
N LEU A 163 8.08 5.84 -5.29
CA LEU A 163 7.88 7.20 -4.77
C LEU A 163 9.03 7.64 -3.86
N MET A 164 9.53 6.76 -2.99
CA MET A 164 10.72 7.03 -2.16
C MET A 164 11.98 7.24 -3.00
N ALA A 165 12.08 6.58 -4.15
CA ALA A 165 13.19 6.73 -5.10
C ALA A 165 13.04 7.95 -6.01
N GLY A 166 11.94 8.70 -5.90
CA GLY A 166 11.66 9.88 -6.73
C GLY A 166 10.98 9.56 -8.06
N GLU A 167 10.63 8.31 -8.32
CA GLU A 167 9.87 7.92 -9.50
C GLU A 167 8.37 8.10 -9.26
N THR A 168 7.69 8.87 -10.11
CA THR A 168 6.23 9.08 -10.05
C THR A 168 5.52 8.57 -11.31
N ASN A 169 6.27 8.31 -12.38
CA ASN A 169 5.72 7.93 -13.68
C ASN A 169 5.53 6.40 -13.80
N PHE A 170 4.54 5.86 -13.09
CA PHE A 170 4.14 4.46 -13.20
C PHE A 170 2.61 4.29 -13.09
N SER A 171 2.06 3.33 -13.83
CA SER A 171 0.60 3.13 -13.91
C SER A 171 0.08 2.20 -12.83
N PHE A 172 -0.89 2.68 -12.04
CA PHE A 172 -1.73 1.90 -11.13
C PHE A 172 -3.12 1.60 -11.71
N GLU A 173 -3.40 1.94 -12.97
CA GLU A 173 -4.75 1.87 -13.55
C GLU A 173 -5.40 0.49 -13.44
N LYS A 174 -4.61 -0.59 -13.55
CA LYS A 174 -5.12 -1.97 -13.47
C LYS A 174 -5.07 -2.56 -12.07
N ILE A 175 -4.34 -1.94 -11.15
CA ILE A 175 -4.08 -2.49 -9.81
C ILE A 175 -5.15 -1.92 -8.87
N PRO A 176 -6.07 -2.75 -8.36
CA PRO A 176 -7.19 -2.26 -7.57
C PRO A 176 -6.73 -1.83 -6.17
N ILE A 177 -7.58 -1.07 -5.49
CA ILE A 177 -7.43 -0.80 -4.06
C ILE A 177 -7.35 -2.12 -3.26
N PRO A 178 -6.41 -2.27 -2.32
CA PRO A 178 -6.35 -3.44 -1.44
C PRO A 178 -7.49 -3.40 -0.40
N VAL A 179 -8.63 -3.98 -0.76
CA VAL A 179 -9.82 -3.99 0.10
C VAL A 179 -9.57 -4.76 1.41
N ASP A 180 -9.47 -4.03 2.51
CA ASP A 180 -9.37 -4.57 3.87
C ASP A 180 -10.51 -4.09 4.78
N TYR A 181 -10.41 -4.37 6.08
CA TYR A 181 -11.45 -3.96 7.03
C TYR A 181 -11.65 -2.43 7.07
N LYS A 182 -10.57 -1.63 7.05
CA LYS A 182 -10.69 -0.17 7.11
C LYS A 182 -11.32 0.39 5.84
N VAL A 183 -10.91 -0.09 4.68
CA VAL A 183 -11.51 0.30 3.38
C VAL A 183 -12.99 -0.09 3.34
N LYS A 184 -13.34 -1.30 3.79
CA LYS A 184 -14.74 -1.76 3.88
C LYS A 184 -15.57 -0.89 4.82
N GLU A 185 -15.06 -0.61 6.01
CA GLU A 185 -15.78 0.18 7.02
C GLU A 185 -16.01 1.61 6.53
N PHE A 186 -15.00 2.24 5.94
CA PHE A 186 -15.15 3.59 5.38
C PHE A 186 -16.15 3.63 4.24
N THR A 187 -16.08 2.66 3.32
CA THR A 187 -17.04 2.54 2.20
C THR A 187 -18.47 2.36 2.71
N LYS A 188 -18.65 1.57 3.77
CA LYS A 188 -19.95 1.37 4.41
C LYS A 188 -20.46 2.66 5.07
N ARG A 189 -19.60 3.40 5.77
CA ARG A 189 -19.92 4.69 6.41
C ARG A 189 -20.27 5.77 5.40
N LEU A 190 -19.74 5.71 4.19
CA LEU A 190 -20.20 6.54 3.06
C LEU A 190 -21.64 6.19 2.62
N GLY A 191 -22.22 5.10 3.13
CA GLY A 191 -23.54 4.64 2.74
C GLY A 191 -23.58 3.95 1.38
N VAL A 192 -22.41 3.51 0.88
CA VAL A 192 -22.29 2.72 -0.35
C VAL A 192 -22.70 1.29 -0.05
N GLU A 193 -23.67 0.77 -0.80
CA GLU A 193 -24.10 -0.62 -0.71
C GLU A 193 -23.18 -1.50 -1.55
N PHE A 194 -22.67 -2.59 -0.97
CA PHE A 194 -21.82 -3.55 -1.66
C PHE A 194 -22.14 -4.98 -1.20
N LYS A 195 -22.05 -5.94 -2.12
CA LYS A 195 -22.25 -7.37 -1.87
C LYS A 195 -20.92 -8.12 -1.75
N ASN A 196 -19.89 -7.61 -2.40
CA ASN A 196 -18.57 -8.23 -2.46
C ASN A 196 -17.46 -7.17 -2.60
N ASP A 197 -16.20 -7.62 -2.57
CA ASP A 197 -15.05 -6.72 -2.66
C ASP A 197 -14.89 -6.06 -4.05
N ASP A 198 -15.43 -6.65 -5.12
CA ASP A 198 -15.35 -6.05 -6.45
C ASP A 198 -16.27 -4.82 -6.57
N ASP A 199 -17.41 -4.80 -5.88
CA ASP A 199 -18.26 -3.59 -5.79
C ASP A 199 -17.50 -2.42 -5.14
N ILE A 200 -16.75 -2.69 -4.06
CA ILE A 200 -15.90 -1.70 -3.39
C ILE A 200 -14.78 -1.22 -4.32
N ARG A 201 -14.11 -2.15 -5.02
CA ARG A 201 -13.07 -1.80 -5.99
C ARG A 201 -13.63 -0.91 -7.11
N ASN A 202 -14.79 -1.25 -7.65
CA ASN A 202 -15.44 -0.46 -8.71
C ASN A 202 -15.78 0.94 -8.21
N PHE A 203 -16.29 1.08 -6.99
CA PHE A 203 -16.56 2.39 -6.39
C PHE A 203 -15.30 3.24 -6.29
N TRP A 204 -14.22 2.73 -5.68
CA TRP A 204 -12.98 3.50 -5.51
C TRP A 204 -12.23 3.73 -6.82
N SER A 205 -12.32 2.81 -7.79
CA SER A 205 -11.82 3.07 -9.14
C SER A 205 -12.56 4.23 -9.79
N ALA A 206 -13.90 4.29 -9.68
CA ALA A 206 -14.66 5.43 -10.19
C ALA A 206 -14.29 6.75 -9.49
N VAL A 207 -14.10 6.73 -8.16
CA VAL A 207 -13.61 7.91 -7.41
C VAL A 207 -12.24 8.34 -7.94
N LEU A 208 -11.30 7.41 -8.14
CA LEU A 208 -9.97 7.72 -8.62
C LEU A 208 -9.97 8.30 -10.04
N GLU A 209 -10.77 7.74 -10.95
CA GLU A 209 -10.86 8.22 -12.33
C GLU A 209 -11.39 9.65 -12.38
N GLU A 210 -12.38 9.99 -11.55
CA GLU A 210 -12.84 11.39 -11.41
C GLU A 210 -11.76 12.29 -10.81
N LEU A 211 -11.03 11.84 -9.78
CA LEU A 211 -9.97 12.63 -9.14
C LEU A 211 -8.81 12.96 -10.08
N LYS A 212 -8.40 12.00 -10.92
CA LYS A 212 -7.30 12.17 -11.89
C LYS A 212 -7.55 13.27 -12.92
N THR A 213 -8.82 13.65 -13.14
CA THR A 213 -9.14 14.79 -14.02
C THR A 213 -8.71 16.14 -13.44
N ARG A 214 -8.41 16.20 -12.13
CA ARG A 214 -8.11 17.43 -11.38
C ARG A 214 -6.77 17.41 -10.66
N VAL A 215 -6.33 16.23 -10.21
CA VAL A 215 -5.08 16.06 -9.45
C VAL A 215 -4.32 14.85 -9.96
N ASP A 216 -3.01 15.00 -10.18
CA ASP A 216 -2.13 13.92 -10.63
C ASP A 216 -1.82 12.93 -9.50
N ILE A 217 -2.77 12.03 -9.24
CA ILE A 217 -2.67 10.99 -8.21
C ILE A 217 -2.99 9.61 -8.78
N ASN A 218 -2.66 8.59 -7.99
CA ASN A 218 -2.93 7.20 -8.33
C ASN A 218 -3.53 6.44 -7.13
N MET A 219 -3.77 5.14 -7.28
CA MET A 219 -4.43 4.34 -6.25
C MET A 219 -3.66 4.27 -4.93
N ILE A 220 -2.34 4.48 -4.91
CA ILE A 220 -1.56 4.55 -3.65
C ILE A 220 -2.03 5.72 -2.81
N HIS A 221 -2.20 6.89 -3.42
CA HIS A 221 -2.60 8.11 -2.73
C HIS A 221 -3.99 7.95 -2.13
N LEU A 222 -4.94 7.50 -2.96
CA LEU A 222 -6.31 7.27 -2.53
C LEU A 222 -6.37 6.23 -1.40
N ASP A 223 -5.76 5.06 -1.58
CA ASP A 223 -5.73 4.02 -0.55
C ASP A 223 -5.10 4.51 0.76
N SER A 224 -4.01 5.29 0.69
CA SER A 224 -3.33 5.82 1.88
C SER A 224 -4.22 6.75 2.68
N LEU A 225 -4.97 7.65 2.03
CA LEU A 225 -5.95 8.48 2.72
C LEU A 225 -7.04 7.61 3.37
N ILE A 226 -7.69 6.74 2.59
CA ILE A 226 -8.82 5.93 3.06
C ILE A 226 -8.39 5.01 4.21
N TRP A 227 -7.19 4.43 4.16
CA TRP A 227 -6.68 3.56 5.21
C TRP A 227 -6.39 4.31 6.51
N GLN A 228 -5.92 5.55 6.43
CA GLN A 228 -5.63 6.36 7.62
C GLN A 228 -6.92 6.83 8.30
N ILE A 229 -7.93 7.25 7.55
CA ILE A 229 -9.18 7.78 8.10
C ILE A 229 -10.27 6.72 8.33
N GLY A 230 -10.11 5.50 7.80
CA GLY A 230 -11.23 4.58 7.60
C GLY A 230 -11.99 4.17 8.86
N THR A 231 -11.32 4.20 10.02
CA THR A 231 -11.92 3.86 11.33
C THR A 231 -11.99 5.05 12.29
N LEU A 232 -11.58 6.24 11.87
CA LEU A 232 -11.65 7.45 12.68
C LEU A 232 -13.10 7.90 12.82
N ASP A 233 -13.51 8.40 13.98
CA ASP A 233 -14.82 9.01 14.15
C ASP A 233 -14.94 10.36 13.40
N ARG A 234 -16.08 11.05 13.54
CA ARG A 234 -16.35 12.29 12.82
C ARG A 234 -15.40 13.42 13.24
N ASP A 235 -15.09 13.54 14.52
CA ASP A 235 -14.24 14.60 15.05
C ASP A 235 -12.77 14.31 14.73
N GLU A 236 -12.35 13.04 14.84
CA GLU A 236 -11.01 12.59 14.48
C GLU A 236 -10.71 12.79 12.98
N ILE A 237 -11.70 12.65 12.08
CA ILE A 237 -11.53 12.97 10.65
C ILE A 237 -11.26 14.47 10.46
N ILE A 238 -12.03 15.34 11.13
CA ILE A 238 -11.83 16.79 11.03
C ILE A 238 -10.45 17.17 11.55
N GLU A 239 -10.03 16.61 12.70
CA GLU A 239 -8.71 16.81 13.28
C GLU A 239 -7.60 16.36 12.31
N TYR A 240 -7.73 15.17 11.72
CA TYR A 240 -6.78 14.64 10.73
C TYR A 240 -6.56 15.61 9.57
N PHE A 241 -7.64 16.17 9.01
CA PHE A 241 -7.54 17.16 7.93
C PHE A 241 -7.04 18.53 8.41
N SER A 242 -7.33 18.91 9.65
CA SER A 242 -6.82 20.14 10.27
C SER A 242 -5.30 20.15 10.39
N GLU A 243 -4.65 18.99 10.61
CA GLU A 243 -3.19 18.88 10.61
C GLU A 243 -2.54 19.34 9.29
N PHE A 244 -3.30 19.34 8.19
CA PHE A 244 -2.87 19.81 6.87
C PHE A 244 -3.45 21.18 6.50
N GLY A 245 -4.14 21.87 7.41
CA GLY A 245 -4.84 23.12 7.13
C GLY A 245 -6.08 22.95 6.25
N LEU A 246 -6.67 21.74 6.20
CA LEU A 246 -7.78 21.36 5.34
C LEU A 246 -9.07 21.04 6.11
N GLU A 247 -9.26 21.64 7.28
CA GLU A 247 -10.39 21.37 8.18
C GLU A 247 -11.75 21.39 7.46
N ASN A 248 -11.97 22.37 6.57
CA ASN A 248 -13.20 22.46 5.77
C ASN A 248 -13.46 21.22 4.91
N ILE A 249 -12.42 20.59 4.34
CA ILE A 249 -12.56 19.35 3.56
C ILE A 249 -12.96 18.19 4.49
N GLY A 250 -12.37 18.14 5.69
CA GLY A 250 -12.76 17.16 6.71
C GLY A 250 -14.23 17.30 7.11
N ARG A 251 -14.72 18.53 7.29
CA ARG A 251 -16.13 18.83 7.58
C ARG A 251 -17.05 18.38 6.44
N GLU A 252 -16.76 18.75 5.20
CA GLU A 252 -17.53 18.31 4.03
C GLU A 252 -17.56 16.77 3.89
N LEU A 253 -16.42 16.10 4.12
CA LEU A 253 -16.34 14.65 4.05
C LEU A 253 -17.21 13.98 5.13
N VAL A 254 -17.24 14.54 6.34
CA VAL A 254 -18.06 14.04 7.45
C VAL A 254 -19.56 14.23 7.20
N GLU A 255 -19.96 15.28 6.48
CA GLU A 255 -21.37 15.52 6.10
C GLU A 255 -21.92 14.43 5.19
N VAL A 256 -21.09 13.80 4.36
CA VAL A 256 -21.51 12.70 3.48
C VAL A 256 -21.43 11.31 4.14
N LEU A 257 -20.91 11.22 5.37
CA LEU A 257 -20.94 9.98 6.15
C LEU A 257 -22.33 9.75 6.77
N ARG A 258 -22.77 8.49 6.77
CA ARG A 258 -23.97 7.99 7.44
C ARG A 258 -23.67 7.57 8.88
#